data_AF-A0A2H0DPG0-F1
#
_entry.id   AF-A0A2H0DPG0-F1
#
_cell.length_a   1.000
_cell.length_b   1.000
_cell.length_c   1.000
_cell.angle_alpha   90.00
_cell.angle_beta   90.00
_cell.angle_gamma   90.00
#
_symmetry.space_group_name_H-M   'P 1'
#
loop_
_entity.id
_entity.type
_entity.pdbx_description
1 polymer ?
#
loop_
_entity_poly.entity_id
_entity_poly.type
_entity_poly.pdbx_seq_one_letter_code
_entity_poly.pdbx_strand_id
1 'polypeptide(L)'
;MNIIRAHDRPLDRRALTQPGVLRAFGLHPWAVTGQDAAALAALERLLPEAAALGETGLDASPRFKRTLDSQRAAFAAQLTLAKRFHKPTVLHVVGAHKEALGILRREGPFPRAGLVHGFTGNAATAGAYRDLGFLISLGHRRCDAVAEIPGESLLVESDADRPGRDLPTIARTIAEAIARSGVGRISIDAIDSVTAKCGLLARCRAAGIPVVTSTGSGGRLDPTKVRTADLGATQVDPLARDLRRILRQKYGFPATGNFGITAVYSDEFPTKPMELGYDNGKGFRCVCPQGGESGFTCESRNLIMGTAGFVTGAFGFAAAGVAVRTLLKSA
;
A
#
# COMPACT_ATOMS: atom_id res chain seq x y z
N MET A 1 2.79 -1.60 -4.87
CA MET A 1 3.48 -1.33 -6.14
C MET A 1 3.80 0.15 -6.16
N ASN A 2 5.09 0.54 -6.12
CA ASN A 2 5.47 1.96 -6.21
C ASN A 2 5.44 2.36 -7.68
N ILE A 3 4.36 3.00 -8.13
CA ILE A 3 4.26 3.55 -9.48
C ILE A 3 5.03 4.88 -9.49
N ILE A 4 6.21 4.89 -10.11
CA ILE A 4 7.01 6.12 -10.27
C ILE A 4 6.53 6.83 -11.53
N ARG A 5 5.89 8.00 -11.35
CA ARG A 5 5.52 8.91 -12.44
C ARG A 5 6.77 9.48 -13.11
N ALA A 6 6.92 9.30 -14.42
CA ALA A 6 7.85 10.09 -15.22
C ALA A 6 7.07 11.25 -15.85
N HIS A 7 6.96 12.36 -15.11
CA HIS A 7 6.48 13.64 -15.64
C HIS A 7 7.61 14.67 -15.55
N ASP A 8 7.97 15.26 -16.68
CA ASP A 8 8.81 16.48 -16.83
C ASP A 8 10.11 16.56 -16.03
N ARG A 9 10.62 15.43 -15.54
CA ARG A 9 11.91 15.34 -14.88
C ARG A 9 12.79 14.35 -15.65
N PRO A 10 14.10 14.61 -15.78
CA PRO A 10 15.01 13.60 -16.30
C PRO A 10 14.79 12.32 -15.50
N LEU A 11 14.60 11.20 -16.20
CA LEU A 11 14.49 9.87 -15.61
C LEU A 11 15.58 9.74 -14.55
N ASP A 12 15.19 9.67 -13.27
CA ASP A 12 16.16 9.46 -12.22
C ASP A 12 16.74 8.06 -12.42
N ARG A 13 17.94 8.02 -13.00
CA ARG A 13 18.68 6.78 -13.29
C ARG A 13 18.94 5.95 -12.03
N ARG A 14 18.79 6.51 -10.82
CA ARG A 14 18.89 5.78 -9.55
C ARG A 14 17.64 4.96 -9.25
N ALA A 15 16.45 5.42 -9.67
CA ALA A 15 15.22 4.63 -9.62
C ALA A 15 15.24 3.46 -10.62
N LEU A 16 16.01 3.64 -11.70
CA LEU A 16 16.78 2.69 -12.54
C LEU A 16 17.06 1.26 -12.04
N THR A 17 17.47 1.16 -10.78
CA THR A 17 18.20 -0.03 -10.32
C THR A 17 17.76 -0.50 -8.94
N GLN A 18 16.71 0.08 -8.35
CA GLN A 18 16.23 -0.31 -7.03
C GLN A 18 15.49 -1.66 -7.06
N PRO A 19 15.95 -2.67 -6.30
CA PRO A 19 15.22 -3.93 -6.14
C PRO A 19 13.82 -3.68 -5.56
N GLY A 20 12.81 -4.39 -6.07
CA GLY A 20 11.42 -4.27 -5.61
C GLY A 20 10.62 -3.10 -6.20
N VAL A 21 11.20 -2.32 -7.13
CA VAL A 21 10.50 -1.24 -7.85
C VAL A 21 10.14 -1.68 -9.25
N LEU A 22 8.83 -1.72 -9.55
CA LEU A 22 8.29 -1.95 -10.89
C LEU A 22 7.92 -0.62 -11.54
N ARG A 23 8.16 -0.48 -12.84
CA ARG A 23 8.00 0.80 -13.56
C ARG A 23 6.86 0.76 -14.56
N ALA A 24 6.14 1.87 -14.64
CA ALA A 24 5.19 2.15 -15.71
C ALA A 24 5.68 3.36 -16.50
N PHE A 25 5.57 3.29 -17.82
CA PHE A 25 5.83 4.45 -18.70
C PHE A 25 4.60 4.73 -19.55
N GLY A 26 4.24 6.00 -19.68
CA GLY A 26 3.07 6.44 -20.44
C GLY A 26 3.06 7.95 -20.62
N LEU A 27 2.22 8.41 -21.53
CA LEU A 27 1.88 9.82 -21.70
C LEU A 27 0.59 10.09 -20.92
N HIS A 28 0.74 10.81 -19.82
CA HIS A 28 -0.38 11.23 -18.98
C HIS A 28 -1.27 12.23 -19.75
N PRO A 29 -2.61 12.23 -19.53
CA PRO A 29 -3.53 13.17 -20.18
C PRO A 29 -3.21 14.67 -19.98
N TRP A 30 -2.35 15.00 -19.02
CA TRP A 30 -1.93 16.39 -18.78
C TRP A 30 -0.80 16.85 -19.70
N ALA A 31 -0.01 15.93 -20.26
CA ALA A 31 1.14 16.23 -21.11
C ALA A 31 0.84 16.12 -22.62
N VAL A 32 -0.34 15.60 -23.00
CA VAL A 32 -0.69 15.43 -24.41
C VAL A 32 -1.07 16.75 -25.05
N THR A 33 -0.57 16.96 -26.26
CA THR A 33 -0.69 18.23 -26.99
C THR A 33 -1.42 18.07 -28.32
N GLY A 34 -1.61 16.83 -28.79
CA GLY A 34 -2.10 16.54 -30.15
C GLY A 34 -0.97 16.39 -31.18
N GLN A 35 0.28 16.69 -30.81
CA GLN A 35 1.48 16.47 -31.63
C GLN A 35 2.41 15.43 -30.97
N ASP A 36 1.83 14.35 -30.47
CA ASP A 36 2.50 13.43 -29.54
C ASP A 36 3.25 12.28 -30.23
N ALA A 37 3.41 12.31 -31.57
CA ALA A 37 4.00 11.23 -32.35
C ALA A 37 5.44 10.88 -31.91
N ALA A 38 6.27 11.89 -31.67
CA ALA A 38 7.64 11.68 -31.19
C ALA A 38 7.67 11.08 -29.76
N ALA A 39 6.74 11.51 -28.90
CA ALA A 39 6.62 11.01 -27.54
C ALA A 39 6.12 9.54 -27.51
N LEU A 40 5.18 9.19 -28.39
CA LEU A 40 4.70 7.81 -28.57
C LEU A 40 5.82 6.89 -29.10
N ALA A 41 6.63 7.36 -30.05
CA ALA A 41 7.79 6.61 -30.54
C ALA A 41 8.88 6.44 -29.45
N ALA A 42 9.06 7.43 -28.57
CA ALA A 42 9.93 7.30 -27.41
C ALA A 42 9.38 6.28 -26.40
N LEU A 43 8.08 6.34 -26.11
CA LEU A 43 7.40 5.39 -25.23
C LEU A 43 7.55 3.95 -25.73
N GLU A 44 7.32 3.71 -27.03
CA GLU A 44 7.47 2.39 -27.65
C GLU A 44 8.84 1.76 -27.38
N ARG A 45 9.92 2.55 -27.45
CA ARG A 45 11.28 2.08 -27.16
C ARG A 45 11.51 1.69 -25.70
N LEU A 46 10.74 2.27 -24.77
CA LEU A 46 10.86 2.01 -23.33
C LEU A 46 10.00 0.82 -22.86
N LEU A 47 8.97 0.44 -23.63
CA LEU A 47 8.04 -0.60 -23.22
C LEU A 47 8.66 -1.99 -22.98
N PRO A 48 9.70 -2.46 -23.70
CA PRO A 48 10.34 -3.73 -23.39
C PRO A 48 10.78 -3.84 -21.92
N GLU A 49 11.33 -2.76 -21.35
CA GLU A 49 11.82 -2.69 -19.97
C GLU A 49 10.74 -2.32 -18.94
N ALA A 50 9.56 -1.91 -19.40
CA ALA A 50 8.46 -1.49 -18.53
C ALA A 50 7.73 -2.70 -17.92
N ALA A 51 7.32 -2.61 -16.66
CA ALA A 51 6.40 -3.58 -16.06
C ALA A 51 4.95 -3.34 -16.53
N ALA A 52 4.60 -2.08 -16.80
CA ALA A 52 3.28 -1.64 -17.24
C ALA A 52 3.37 -0.45 -18.21
N LEU A 53 2.30 -0.18 -18.95
CA LEU A 53 2.11 1.08 -19.66
C LEU A 53 1.28 2.02 -18.78
N GLY A 54 1.68 3.27 -18.65
CA GLY A 54 0.94 4.31 -17.95
C GLY A 54 1.84 5.19 -17.07
N GLU A 55 1.29 6.23 -16.46
CA GLU A 55 -0.14 6.60 -16.47
C GLU A 55 -0.61 7.10 -17.85
N THR A 56 -1.80 6.66 -18.27
CA THR A 56 -2.48 7.09 -19.49
C THR A 56 -3.99 7.14 -19.23
N GLY A 57 -4.76 7.90 -20.01
CA GLY A 57 -6.21 7.94 -19.87
C GLY A 57 -6.79 9.31 -20.19
N LEU A 58 -7.81 9.73 -19.44
CA LEU A 58 -8.60 10.94 -19.70
C LEU A 58 -8.79 11.76 -18.43
N ASP A 59 -8.64 13.08 -18.55
CA ASP A 59 -8.92 14.06 -17.51
C ASP A 59 -9.81 15.17 -18.07
N ALA A 60 -11.10 15.11 -17.71
CA ALA A 60 -12.11 16.08 -18.09
C ALA A 60 -12.29 17.20 -17.05
N SER A 61 -11.36 17.34 -16.09
CA SER A 61 -11.39 18.47 -15.17
C SER A 61 -11.31 19.81 -15.93
N PRO A 62 -11.83 20.91 -15.36
CA PRO A 62 -11.87 22.21 -16.05
C PRO A 62 -10.53 22.66 -16.64
N ARG A 63 -9.42 22.28 -15.99
CA ARG A 63 -8.05 22.60 -16.41
C ARG A 63 -7.64 21.90 -17.71
N PHE A 64 -8.07 20.66 -17.93
CA PHE A 64 -7.60 19.81 -19.03
C PHE A 64 -8.70 19.48 -20.05
N LYS A 65 -9.94 19.91 -19.82
CA LYS A 65 -11.08 19.67 -20.70
C LYS A 65 -10.83 20.10 -22.16
N ARG A 66 -10.02 21.14 -22.38
CA ARG A 66 -9.69 21.65 -23.73
C ARG A 66 -8.84 20.70 -24.55
N THR A 67 -8.09 19.79 -23.93
CA THR A 67 -7.23 18.82 -24.62
C THR A 67 -7.87 17.44 -24.75
N LEU A 68 -9.16 17.28 -24.40
CA LEU A 68 -9.82 15.97 -24.38
C LEU A 68 -9.76 15.21 -25.71
N ASP A 69 -9.84 15.90 -26.85
CA ASP A 69 -9.72 15.25 -28.16
C ASP A 69 -8.31 14.66 -28.37
N SER A 70 -7.27 15.43 -28.04
CA SER A 70 -5.89 14.95 -28.05
C SER A 70 -5.67 13.82 -27.04
N GLN A 71 -6.28 13.91 -25.85
CA GLN A 71 -6.23 12.85 -24.84
C GLN A 71 -6.85 11.55 -25.35
N ARG A 72 -8.00 11.61 -26.05
CA ARG A 72 -8.65 10.42 -26.64
C ARG A 72 -7.75 9.74 -27.66
N ALA A 73 -7.16 10.52 -28.56
CA ALA A 73 -6.25 10.00 -29.59
C ALA A 73 -5.00 9.37 -28.96
N ALA A 74 -4.34 10.07 -28.04
CA ALA A 74 -3.15 9.57 -27.35
C ALA A 74 -3.45 8.35 -26.46
N PHE A 75 -4.62 8.30 -25.82
CA PHE A 75 -5.04 7.16 -25.02
C PHE A 75 -5.24 5.91 -25.91
N ALA A 76 -5.96 6.03 -27.02
CA ALA A 76 -6.15 4.93 -27.96
C ALA A 76 -4.83 4.43 -28.58
N ALA A 77 -3.92 5.35 -28.94
CA ALA A 77 -2.59 5.00 -29.43
C ALA A 77 -1.78 4.21 -28.39
N GLN A 78 -1.81 4.64 -27.13
CA GLN A 78 -1.14 3.94 -26.03
C GLN A 78 -1.77 2.57 -25.73
N LEU A 79 -3.09 2.41 -25.82
CA LEU A 79 -3.73 1.11 -25.70
C LEU A 79 -3.31 0.14 -26.81
N THR A 80 -3.08 0.64 -28.02
CA THR A 80 -2.51 -0.16 -29.12
C THR A 80 -1.10 -0.65 -28.79
N LEU A 81 -0.26 0.22 -28.22
CA LEU A 81 1.06 -0.16 -27.72
C LEU A 81 0.97 -1.19 -26.59
N ALA A 82 0.08 -1.01 -25.62
CA ALA A 82 -0.12 -1.93 -24.50
C ALA A 82 -0.47 -3.34 -25.00
N LYS A 83 -1.36 -3.46 -25.99
CA LYS A 83 -1.71 -4.74 -26.62
C LYS A 83 -0.49 -5.37 -27.29
N ARG A 84 0.21 -4.63 -28.15
CA ARG A 84 1.36 -5.13 -28.91
C ARG A 84 2.51 -5.62 -28.01
N PHE A 85 2.75 -4.95 -26.89
CA PHE A 85 3.79 -5.33 -25.93
C PHE A 85 3.28 -6.19 -24.75
N HIS A 86 2.00 -6.58 -24.78
CA HIS A 86 1.34 -7.40 -23.75
C HIS A 86 1.50 -6.78 -22.33
N LYS A 87 1.47 -5.45 -22.23
CA LYS A 87 1.66 -4.72 -20.97
C LYS A 87 0.32 -4.43 -20.31
N PRO A 88 0.21 -4.62 -18.99
CA PRO A 88 -0.94 -4.09 -18.25
C PRO A 88 -0.91 -2.56 -18.25
N THR A 89 -2.08 -1.93 -18.13
CA THR A 89 -2.21 -0.47 -18.20
C THR A 89 -2.58 0.18 -16.87
N VAL A 90 -1.88 1.24 -16.47
CA VAL A 90 -2.24 2.10 -15.33
C VAL A 90 -3.08 3.27 -15.86
N LEU A 91 -4.38 3.26 -15.55
CA LEU A 91 -5.34 4.23 -16.09
C LEU A 91 -5.56 5.41 -15.14
N HIS A 92 -5.40 6.63 -15.65
CA HIS A 92 -5.86 7.88 -15.01
C HIS A 92 -7.19 8.30 -15.63
N VAL A 93 -8.27 8.33 -14.84
CA VAL A 93 -9.58 8.74 -15.33
C VAL A 93 -10.26 9.69 -14.34
N VAL A 94 -10.42 10.96 -14.74
CA VAL A 94 -11.08 12.00 -13.93
C VAL A 94 -12.23 12.61 -14.73
N GLY A 95 -13.46 12.46 -14.24
CA GLY A 95 -14.66 13.06 -14.84
C GLY A 95 -15.04 12.53 -16.23
N ALA A 96 -14.39 11.45 -16.71
CA ALA A 96 -14.52 10.94 -18.09
C ALA A 96 -14.67 9.40 -18.14
N HIS A 97 -15.28 8.78 -17.12
CA HIS A 97 -15.37 7.33 -17.02
C HIS A 97 -16.16 6.68 -18.16
N LYS A 98 -17.27 7.30 -18.60
CA LYS A 98 -18.10 6.76 -19.68
C LYS A 98 -17.32 6.70 -20.99
N GLU A 99 -16.60 7.77 -21.33
CA GLU A 99 -15.75 7.87 -22.51
C GLU A 99 -14.58 6.90 -22.44
N ALA A 100 -13.88 6.84 -21.30
CA ALA A 100 -12.76 5.91 -21.11
C ALA A 100 -13.21 4.44 -21.28
N LEU A 101 -14.33 4.05 -20.66
CA LEU A 101 -14.92 2.72 -20.81
C LEU A 101 -15.33 2.43 -22.26
N GLY A 102 -15.88 3.42 -22.97
CA GLY A 102 -16.21 3.31 -24.39
C GLY A 102 -14.99 3.04 -25.27
N ILE A 103 -13.88 3.74 -25.00
CA ILE A 103 -12.60 3.49 -25.68
C ILE A 103 -12.08 2.11 -25.34
N LEU A 104 -12.02 1.74 -24.05
CA LEU A 104 -11.52 0.43 -23.62
C LEU A 104 -12.30 -0.74 -24.23
N ARG A 105 -13.63 -0.65 -24.33
CA ARG A 105 -14.47 -1.68 -24.98
C ARG A 105 -14.18 -1.81 -26.48
N ARG A 106 -13.95 -0.70 -27.16
CA ARG A 106 -13.65 -0.68 -28.60
C ARG A 106 -12.23 -1.19 -28.89
N GLU A 107 -11.27 -0.77 -28.08
CA GLU A 107 -9.86 -1.13 -28.27
C GLU A 107 -9.52 -2.52 -27.72
N GLY A 108 -10.33 -3.09 -26.83
CA GLY A 108 -10.15 -4.44 -26.31
C GLY A 108 -10.37 -5.54 -27.37
N PRO A 109 -10.15 -6.82 -27.01
CA PRO A 109 -9.69 -7.30 -25.70
C PRO A 109 -8.21 -7.00 -25.45
N PHE A 110 -7.83 -6.95 -24.16
CA PHE A 110 -6.44 -6.72 -23.75
C PHE A 110 -5.81 -8.03 -23.26
N PRO A 111 -4.59 -8.40 -23.69
CA PRO A 111 -3.89 -9.60 -23.19
C PRO A 111 -3.68 -9.58 -21.68
N ARG A 112 -3.47 -8.38 -21.15
CA ARG A 112 -3.48 -8.05 -19.73
C ARG A 112 -4.22 -6.74 -19.61
N ALA A 113 -5.29 -6.71 -18.82
CA ALA A 113 -5.91 -5.46 -18.40
C ALA A 113 -4.94 -4.72 -17.46
N GLY A 114 -5.41 -3.88 -16.55
CA GLY A 114 -4.51 -3.30 -15.56
C GLY A 114 -5.27 -2.78 -14.37
N LEU A 115 -5.02 -1.52 -14.00
CA LEU A 115 -5.70 -0.90 -12.88
C LEU A 115 -6.21 0.49 -13.24
N VAL A 116 -7.28 0.90 -12.58
CA VAL A 116 -7.73 2.29 -12.55
C VAL A 116 -7.15 2.93 -11.31
N HIS A 117 -6.19 3.84 -11.53
CA HIS A 117 -5.49 4.60 -10.50
C HIS A 117 -6.41 5.69 -9.93
N GLY A 118 -6.32 5.93 -8.62
CA GLY A 118 -6.96 7.04 -7.93
C GLY A 118 -8.48 7.04 -8.03
N PHE A 119 -9.10 5.86 -8.03
CA PHE A 119 -10.51 5.69 -8.36
C PHE A 119 -11.43 6.35 -7.33
N THR A 120 -12.31 7.23 -7.80
CA THR A 120 -13.33 7.92 -6.99
C THR A 120 -14.73 7.80 -7.60
N GLY A 121 -14.95 6.82 -8.47
CA GLY A 121 -16.24 6.58 -9.13
C GLY A 121 -17.24 5.82 -8.25
N ASN A 122 -18.42 5.54 -8.81
CA ASN A 122 -19.46 4.75 -8.14
C ASN A 122 -19.33 3.23 -8.42
N ALA A 123 -20.15 2.41 -7.73
CA ALA A 123 -20.08 0.95 -7.80
C ALA A 123 -20.36 0.41 -9.21
N ALA A 124 -21.33 0.98 -9.92
CA ALA A 124 -21.64 0.63 -11.30
C ALA A 124 -20.44 0.88 -12.24
N THR A 125 -19.74 2.00 -12.04
CA THR A 125 -18.53 2.34 -12.81
C THR A 125 -17.40 1.36 -12.49
N ALA A 126 -17.20 1.02 -11.21
CA ALA A 126 -16.21 0.03 -10.80
C ALA A 126 -16.51 -1.35 -11.41
N GLY A 127 -17.78 -1.79 -11.39
CA GLY A 127 -18.25 -3.01 -12.04
C GLY A 127 -17.91 -3.02 -13.53
N ALA A 128 -18.19 -1.93 -14.25
CA ALA A 128 -17.90 -1.83 -15.67
C ALA A 128 -16.39 -1.94 -16.02
N TYR A 129 -15.50 -1.49 -15.14
CA TYR A 129 -14.05 -1.71 -15.30
C TYR A 129 -13.66 -3.16 -15.00
N ARG A 130 -14.27 -3.77 -13.97
CA ARG A 130 -14.03 -5.17 -13.59
C ARG A 130 -14.47 -6.14 -14.67
N ASP A 131 -15.58 -5.87 -15.35
CA ASP A 131 -16.04 -6.67 -16.49
C ASP A 131 -15.02 -6.70 -17.64
N LEU A 132 -14.16 -5.69 -17.71
CA LEU A 132 -13.03 -5.59 -18.65
C LEU A 132 -11.70 -6.12 -18.06
N GLY A 133 -11.74 -6.70 -16.86
CA GLY A 133 -10.59 -7.28 -16.16
C GLY A 133 -9.72 -6.29 -15.39
N PHE A 134 -10.15 -5.03 -15.23
CA PHE A 134 -9.38 -4.03 -14.48
C PHE A 134 -9.56 -4.13 -12.97
N LEU A 135 -8.47 -3.96 -12.24
CA LEU A 135 -8.46 -3.75 -10.80
C LEU A 135 -8.72 -2.27 -10.46
N ILE A 136 -9.25 -2.02 -9.26
CA ILE A 136 -9.60 -0.69 -8.77
C ILE A 136 -8.60 -0.28 -7.68
N SER A 137 -7.78 0.72 -7.96
CA SER A 137 -6.78 1.22 -7.02
C SER A 137 -7.32 2.40 -6.22
N LEU A 138 -7.27 2.27 -4.90
CA LEU A 138 -7.74 3.27 -3.94
C LEU A 138 -6.57 4.11 -3.44
N GLY A 139 -6.64 5.41 -3.70
CA GLY A 139 -5.65 6.39 -3.24
C GLY A 139 -6.07 7.14 -1.98
N HIS A 140 -5.53 8.34 -1.81
CA HIS A 140 -5.83 9.24 -0.69
C HIS A 140 -7.25 9.82 -0.73
N ARG A 141 -7.86 9.87 -1.92
CA ARG A 141 -9.21 10.41 -2.11
C ARG A 141 -10.26 9.37 -1.73
N ARG A 142 -11.31 9.83 -1.05
CA ARG A 142 -12.43 8.98 -0.62
C ARG A 142 -13.17 8.42 -1.85
N CYS A 143 -13.40 7.11 -1.82
CA CYS A 143 -14.25 6.39 -2.76
C CYS A 143 -15.43 5.78 -1.98
N ASP A 144 -16.64 6.33 -2.15
CA ASP A 144 -17.79 5.84 -1.38
C ASP A 144 -18.26 4.46 -1.80
N ALA A 145 -18.05 4.10 -3.07
CA ALA A 145 -18.43 2.81 -3.63
C ALA A 145 -17.52 1.65 -3.21
N VAL A 146 -16.47 1.91 -2.42
CA VAL A 146 -15.53 0.88 -1.99
C VAL A 146 -16.19 -0.31 -1.29
N ALA A 147 -17.32 -0.05 -0.62
CA ALA A 147 -18.16 -1.02 0.04
C ALA A 147 -18.71 -2.11 -0.89
N GLU A 148 -18.93 -1.76 -2.15
CA GLU A 148 -19.64 -2.57 -3.11
C GLU A 148 -18.66 -3.26 -4.08
N ILE A 149 -17.37 -2.99 -3.94
CA ILE A 149 -16.32 -3.55 -4.80
C ILE A 149 -15.73 -4.80 -4.11
N PRO A 150 -15.75 -5.98 -4.77
CA PRO A 150 -15.14 -7.17 -4.21
C PRO A 150 -13.65 -6.99 -3.92
N GLY A 151 -13.21 -7.44 -2.75
CA GLY A 151 -11.86 -7.12 -2.25
C GLY A 151 -10.73 -7.68 -3.12
N GLU A 152 -10.94 -8.78 -3.84
CA GLU A 152 -9.99 -9.30 -4.83
C GLU A 152 -9.79 -8.38 -6.04
N SER A 153 -10.72 -7.45 -6.27
CA SER A 153 -10.63 -6.43 -7.31
C SER A 153 -10.03 -5.12 -6.81
N LEU A 154 -9.68 -5.02 -5.52
CA LEU A 154 -9.17 -3.79 -4.91
C LEU A 154 -7.63 -3.80 -4.79
N LEU A 155 -7.04 -2.66 -5.10
CA LEU A 155 -5.65 -2.32 -4.85
C LEU A 155 -5.57 -1.04 -4.02
N VAL A 156 -4.38 -0.76 -3.50
CA VAL A 156 -4.13 0.41 -2.68
C VAL A 156 -2.85 1.09 -3.13
N GLU A 157 -2.88 2.42 -3.16
CA GLU A 157 -1.78 3.26 -3.59
C GLU A 157 -1.67 4.52 -2.72
N SER A 158 -0.51 5.16 -2.75
CA SER A 158 -0.26 6.44 -2.08
C SER A 158 -0.53 7.65 -2.98
N ASP A 159 -0.35 7.48 -4.28
CA ASP A 159 -0.15 8.58 -5.24
C ASP A 159 0.90 9.63 -4.78
N ALA A 160 1.82 9.22 -3.90
CA ALA A 160 2.72 10.15 -3.25
C ALA A 160 3.87 10.51 -4.19
N ASP A 161 4.11 11.82 -4.32
CA ASP A 161 5.27 12.39 -5.01
C ASP A 161 6.60 12.09 -4.31
N ARG A 162 6.56 11.63 -3.05
CA ARG A 162 7.71 11.17 -2.25
C ARG A 162 7.37 9.96 -1.37
N PRO A 163 8.33 9.05 -1.11
CA PRO A 163 8.13 7.93 -0.19
C PRO A 163 7.70 8.41 1.21
N GLY A 164 6.66 7.78 1.77
CA GLY A 164 6.29 7.91 3.19
C GLY A 164 5.33 9.03 3.58
N ARG A 165 4.95 9.94 2.66
CA ARG A 165 4.10 11.11 3.01
C ARG A 165 2.64 10.76 3.33
N ASP A 166 2.15 9.59 2.92
CA ASP A 166 0.71 9.30 2.94
C ASP A 166 0.30 7.95 3.58
N LEU A 167 1.24 7.25 4.22
CA LEU A 167 0.98 5.95 4.88
C LEU A 167 -0.22 5.96 5.86
N PRO A 168 -0.44 6.99 6.70
CA PRO A 168 -1.61 7.05 7.57
C PRO A 168 -2.94 7.24 6.82
N THR A 169 -2.94 7.92 5.67
CA THR A 169 -4.15 8.12 4.84
C THR A 169 -4.47 6.84 4.07
N ILE A 170 -3.46 6.19 3.51
CA ILE A 170 -3.55 4.88 2.88
C ILE A 170 -4.12 3.83 3.84
N ALA A 171 -3.54 3.72 5.04
CA ALA A 171 -4.04 2.82 6.08
C ALA A 171 -5.50 3.12 6.45
N ARG A 172 -5.90 4.40 6.42
CA ARG A 172 -7.29 4.84 6.61
C ARG A 172 -8.18 4.36 5.46
N THR A 173 -7.79 4.56 4.21
CA THR A 173 -8.56 4.14 3.03
C THR A 173 -8.72 2.61 3.00
N ILE A 174 -7.65 1.87 3.32
CA ILE A 174 -7.70 0.41 3.48
C ILE A 174 -8.71 0.00 4.55
N ALA A 175 -8.63 0.61 5.73
CA ALA A 175 -9.52 0.25 6.83
C ALA A 175 -11.00 0.55 6.49
N GLU A 176 -11.28 1.67 5.81
CA GLU A 176 -12.63 2.02 5.34
C GLU A 176 -13.11 1.07 4.23
N ALA A 177 -12.24 0.67 3.32
CA ALA A 177 -12.52 -0.32 2.28
C ALA A 177 -12.91 -1.68 2.89
N ILE A 178 -12.08 -2.16 3.82
CA ILE A 178 -12.32 -3.41 4.54
C ILE A 178 -13.62 -3.32 5.35
N ALA A 179 -13.85 -2.21 6.05
CA ALA A 179 -15.06 -1.98 6.87
C ALA A 179 -16.35 -2.12 6.08
N ARG A 180 -16.39 -1.51 4.90
CA ARG A 180 -17.64 -1.36 4.15
C ARG A 180 -17.90 -2.53 3.19
N SER A 181 -16.88 -3.31 2.85
CA SER A 181 -17.00 -4.42 1.89
C SER A 181 -17.90 -5.58 2.37
N GLY A 182 -18.36 -5.57 3.63
CA GLY A 182 -19.38 -6.49 4.15
C GLY A 182 -18.97 -7.98 4.20
N VAL A 183 -17.76 -8.31 3.75
CA VAL A 183 -17.25 -9.68 3.80
C VAL A 183 -16.83 -9.97 5.25
N GLY A 184 -17.23 -11.12 5.79
CA GLY A 184 -16.77 -11.64 7.08
C GLY A 184 -15.25 -11.84 7.08
N ARG A 185 -14.51 -10.75 7.27
CA ARG A 185 -13.05 -10.69 7.15
C ARG A 185 -12.46 -10.15 8.43
N ILE A 186 -11.50 -10.89 8.96
CA ILE A 186 -10.59 -10.41 10.00
C ILE A 186 -9.41 -9.69 9.33
N SER A 187 -9.01 -8.55 9.89
CA SER A 187 -7.77 -7.86 9.53
C SER A 187 -6.58 -8.47 10.29
N ILE A 188 -5.51 -8.81 9.58
CA ILE A 188 -4.24 -9.23 10.20
C ILE A 188 -3.25 -8.08 10.02
N ASP A 189 -2.83 -7.48 11.12
CA ASP A 189 -1.90 -6.38 11.13
C ASP A 189 -0.49 -6.85 11.52
N ALA A 190 0.48 -6.58 10.63
CA ALA A 190 1.91 -6.78 10.85
C ALA A 190 2.71 -5.51 10.49
N ILE A 191 2.12 -4.32 10.68
CA ILE A 191 2.75 -3.04 10.34
C ILE A 191 3.85 -2.70 11.36
N ASP A 192 5.04 -2.27 10.92
CA ASP A 192 6.13 -1.89 11.84
C ASP A 192 5.97 -0.46 12.41
N SER A 193 5.28 0.41 11.67
CA SER A 193 5.03 1.79 12.12
C SER A 193 3.97 1.83 13.23
N VAL A 194 4.39 2.23 14.43
CA VAL A 194 3.51 2.38 15.61
C VAL A 194 2.29 3.26 15.31
N THR A 195 2.50 4.41 14.65
CA THR A 195 1.43 5.37 14.34
C THR A 195 0.43 4.81 13.32
N ALA A 196 0.92 4.20 12.24
CA ALA A 196 0.05 3.59 11.23
C ALA A 196 -0.74 2.40 11.81
N LYS A 197 -0.06 1.58 12.63
CA LYS A 197 -0.70 0.48 13.38
C LYS A 197 -1.81 0.99 14.28
N CYS A 198 -1.56 2.00 15.13
CA CYS A 198 -2.61 2.60 15.98
C CYS A 198 -3.81 3.09 15.17
N GLY A 199 -3.56 3.77 14.04
CA GLY A 199 -4.61 4.26 13.16
C GLY A 199 -5.48 3.14 12.58
N LEU A 200 -4.86 2.04 12.14
CA LEU A 200 -5.58 0.84 11.65
C LEU A 200 -6.41 0.22 12.77
N LEU A 201 -5.80 -0.05 13.93
CA LEU A 201 -6.45 -0.70 15.07
C LEU A 201 -7.65 0.08 15.60
N ALA A 202 -7.52 1.40 15.74
CA ALA A 202 -8.62 2.25 16.18
C ALA A 202 -9.81 2.23 15.21
N ARG A 203 -9.53 2.19 13.90
CA ARG A 203 -10.56 2.15 12.85
C ARG A 203 -11.25 0.81 12.78
N CYS A 204 -10.49 -0.29 12.80
CA CYS A 204 -11.08 -1.63 12.85
C CYS A 204 -12.03 -1.76 14.04
N ARG A 205 -11.62 -1.29 15.23
CA ARG A 205 -12.49 -1.26 16.41
C ARG A 205 -13.74 -0.39 16.22
N ALA A 206 -13.58 0.84 15.74
CA ALA A 206 -14.72 1.75 15.52
C ALA A 206 -15.71 1.23 14.46
N ALA A 207 -15.22 0.49 13.48
CA ALA A 207 -16.02 -0.11 12.42
C ALA A 207 -16.53 -1.53 12.75
N GLY A 208 -16.24 -2.06 13.94
CA GLY A 208 -16.63 -3.43 14.32
C GLY A 208 -15.94 -4.54 13.51
N ILE A 209 -14.82 -4.24 12.86
CA ILE A 209 -14.04 -5.23 12.09
C ILE A 209 -13.14 -6.00 13.06
N PRO A 210 -13.24 -7.33 13.11
CA PRO A 210 -12.29 -8.14 13.86
C PRO A 210 -10.86 -7.88 13.38
N VAL A 211 -9.93 -7.66 14.30
CA VAL A 211 -8.52 -7.44 13.97
C VAL A 211 -7.61 -8.21 14.94
N VAL A 212 -6.59 -8.85 14.38
CA VAL A 212 -5.47 -9.39 15.12
C VAL A 212 -4.21 -8.60 14.77
N THR A 213 -3.48 -8.16 15.79
CA THR A 213 -2.25 -7.38 15.63
C THR A 213 -1.03 -8.17 16.08
N SER A 214 -0.01 -8.24 15.24
CA SER A 214 1.33 -8.71 15.63
C SER A 214 2.11 -7.57 16.26
N THR A 215 2.73 -7.84 17.40
CA THR A 215 3.64 -6.90 18.10
C THR A 215 5.10 -7.26 17.82
N GLY A 216 6.03 -6.95 18.73
CA GLY A 216 7.47 -6.97 18.43
C GLY A 216 8.13 -8.32 18.70
N SER A 217 8.59 -9.01 17.66
CA SER A 217 9.43 -10.23 17.77
C SER A 217 10.93 -9.93 17.96
N GLY A 218 11.34 -8.66 17.92
CA GLY A 218 12.74 -8.26 18.06
C GLY A 218 13.34 -8.59 19.43
N GLY A 219 14.57 -9.10 19.44
CA GLY A 219 15.30 -9.48 20.65
C GLY A 219 14.72 -10.71 21.35
N ARG A 220 13.98 -11.57 20.64
CA ARG A 220 13.35 -12.78 21.17
C ARG A 220 14.01 -14.03 20.59
N LEU A 221 14.10 -15.08 21.39
CA LEU A 221 14.70 -16.36 21.02
C LEU A 221 13.80 -17.57 21.33
N ASP A 222 12.79 -17.42 22.19
CA ASP A 222 11.94 -18.54 22.60
C ASP A 222 10.56 -18.48 21.89
N PRO A 223 10.33 -19.28 20.84
CA PRO A 223 9.07 -19.27 20.11
C PRO A 223 7.93 -19.85 20.96
N THR A 224 8.23 -20.60 22.03
CA THR A 224 7.24 -21.16 22.94
C THR A 224 6.66 -20.12 23.89
N LYS A 225 7.22 -18.89 23.92
CA LYS A 225 6.71 -17.74 24.68
C LYS A 225 5.82 -16.80 23.89
N VAL A 226 5.52 -17.13 22.63
CA VAL A 226 4.51 -16.42 21.84
C VAL A 226 3.12 -16.72 22.42
N ARG A 227 2.34 -15.67 22.67
CA ARG A 227 1.01 -15.70 23.28
C ARG A 227 0.03 -14.87 22.47
N THR A 228 -1.25 -15.15 22.66
CA THR A 228 -2.35 -14.32 22.16
C THR A 228 -3.22 -13.87 23.31
N ALA A 229 -3.42 -12.56 23.45
CA ALA A 229 -4.28 -11.98 24.48
C ALA A 229 -4.94 -10.69 23.97
N ASP A 230 -5.87 -10.11 24.73
CA ASP A 230 -6.32 -8.74 24.43
C ASP A 230 -5.14 -7.76 24.53
N LEU A 231 -5.04 -6.81 23.58
CA LEU A 231 -3.97 -5.84 23.51
C LEU A 231 -3.79 -5.08 24.83
N GLY A 232 -4.89 -4.77 25.54
CA GLY A 232 -4.90 -4.10 26.83
C GLY A 232 -4.25 -4.92 27.96
N ALA A 233 -4.25 -6.26 27.84
CA ALA A 233 -3.73 -7.21 28.82
C ALA A 233 -2.29 -7.66 28.55
N THR A 234 -1.72 -7.32 27.39
CA THR A 234 -0.35 -7.72 27.03
C THR A 234 0.70 -7.13 27.97
N GLN A 235 1.75 -7.91 28.23
CA GLN A 235 2.83 -7.58 29.15
C GLN A 235 4.19 -7.73 28.45
N VAL A 236 5.24 -7.16 29.04
CA VAL A 236 6.65 -7.28 28.59
C VAL A 236 6.98 -6.64 27.23
N ASP A 237 6.10 -6.73 26.23
CA ASP A 237 6.31 -6.28 24.86
C ASP A 237 6.35 -4.73 24.75
N PRO A 238 7.50 -4.15 24.31
CA PRO A 238 7.65 -2.70 24.17
C PRO A 238 6.70 -2.09 23.12
N LEU A 239 6.50 -2.77 21.99
CA LEU A 239 5.63 -2.30 20.91
C LEU A 239 4.18 -2.28 21.40
N ALA A 240 3.72 -3.36 22.02
CA ALA A 240 2.38 -3.44 22.61
C ALA A 240 2.14 -2.32 23.64
N ARG A 241 3.14 -2.04 24.49
CA ARG A 241 3.09 -0.94 25.46
C ARG A 241 2.92 0.43 24.78
N ASP A 242 3.66 0.70 23.72
CA ASP A 242 3.55 1.96 22.98
C ASP A 242 2.21 2.09 22.25
N LEU A 243 1.71 0.99 21.67
CA LEU A 243 0.36 0.95 21.09
C LEU A 243 -0.69 1.27 22.14
N ARG A 244 -0.66 0.60 23.30
CA ARG A 244 -1.61 0.88 24.40
C ARG A 244 -1.59 2.35 24.82
N ARG A 245 -0.39 2.92 24.98
CA ARG A 245 -0.22 4.34 25.36
C ARG A 245 -0.85 5.28 24.34
N ILE A 246 -0.53 5.12 23.06
CA ILE A 246 -1.01 6.00 21.98
C ILE A 246 -2.51 5.83 21.74
N LEU A 247 -3.02 4.59 21.74
CA LEU A 247 -4.44 4.30 21.58
C LEU A 247 -5.29 4.94 22.68
N ARG A 248 -4.82 4.94 23.94
CA ARG A 248 -5.48 5.64 25.05
C ARG A 248 -5.46 7.16 24.86
N GLN A 249 -4.29 7.71 24.55
CA GLN A 249 -4.09 9.16 24.46
C GLN A 249 -4.81 9.79 23.27
N LYS A 250 -4.87 9.11 22.12
CA LYS A 250 -5.31 9.72 20.85
C LYS A 250 -6.60 9.15 20.27
N TYR A 251 -7.00 7.94 20.68
CA TYR A 251 -8.09 7.21 20.03
C TYR A 251 -9.19 6.76 21.00
N GLY A 252 -9.19 7.27 22.24
CA GLY A 252 -10.26 7.02 23.22
C GLY A 252 -10.36 5.56 23.68
N PHE A 253 -9.25 4.81 23.68
CA PHE A 253 -9.26 3.46 24.23
C PHE A 253 -9.32 3.47 25.77
N PRO A 254 -9.91 2.43 26.40
CA PRO A 254 -10.03 2.36 27.85
C PRO A 254 -8.69 2.51 28.57
N ALA A 255 -8.69 3.28 29.67
CA ALA A 255 -7.53 3.44 30.53
C ALA A 255 -7.12 2.09 31.16
N THR A 256 -8.12 1.29 31.53
CA THR A 256 -7.98 -0.05 32.12
C THR A 256 -8.86 -1.06 31.39
N GLY A 257 -8.51 -2.34 31.49
CA GLY A 257 -9.29 -3.44 30.89
C GLY A 257 -9.03 -3.67 29.40
N ASN A 258 -10.02 -4.26 28.74
CA ASN A 258 -9.89 -4.81 27.39
C ASN A 258 -10.04 -3.74 26.30
N PHE A 259 -9.24 -3.89 25.26
CA PHE A 259 -9.26 -3.04 24.06
C PHE A 259 -10.21 -3.60 22.99
N GLY A 260 -10.58 -4.87 23.08
CA GLY A 260 -11.36 -5.57 22.06
C GLY A 260 -10.53 -5.90 20.82
N ILE A 261 -9.21 -6.02 20.99
CA ILE A 261 -8.25 -6.27 19.90
C ILE A 261 -7.34 -7.40 20.35
N THR A 262 -7.28 -8.48 19.57
CA THR A 262 -6.36 -9.59 19.89
C THR A 262 -4.96 -9.22 19.44
N ALA A 263 -3.98 -9.33 20.33
CA ALA A 263 -2.58 -9.12 20.05
C ALA A 263 -1.80 -10.44 20.15
N VAL A 264 -0.94 -10.69 19.17
CA VAL A 264 0.10 -11.71 19.21
C VAL A 264 1.38 -11.05 19.70
N TYR A 265 1.87 -11.49 20.85
CA TYR A 265 3.00 -10.91 21.55
C TYR A 265 3.87 -11.99 22.21
N SER A 266 5.02 -11.61 22.78
CA SER A 266 5.87 -12.53 23.54
C SER A 266 6.02 -12.07 24.99
N ASP A 267 5.85 -13.00 25.94
CA ASP A 267 6.15 -12.81 27.36
C ASP A 267 7.66 -12.91 27.66
N GLU A 268 8.48 -13.25 26.67
CA GLU A 268 9.93 -13.20 26.79
C GLU A 268 10.39 -11.73 26.89
N PHE A 269 11.31 -11.43 27.80
CA PHE A 269 11.94 -10.12 27.85
C PHE A 269 12.89 -9.94 26.65
N PRO A 270 12.90 -8.76 25.98
CA PRO A 270 13.83 -8.51 24.88
C PRO A 270 15.28 -8.63 25.34
N THR A 271 16.06 -9.49 24.71
CA THR A 271 17.52 -9.49 24.85
C THR A 271 18.10 -8.33 24.07
N LYS A 272 18.92 -7.50 24.72
CA LYS A 272 19.64 -6.43 24.05
C LYS A 272 20.68 -7.01 23.08
N PRO A 273 20.94 -6.37 21.93
CA PRO A 273 22.03 -6.76 21.05
C PRO A 273 23.35 -6.82 21.82
N MET A 274 24.15 -7.85 21.54
CA MET A 274 25.52 -7.93 22.05
C MET A 274 26.44 -7.01 21.24
N GLU A 275 27.42 -6.42 21.92
CA GLU A 275 28.47 -5.64 21.26
C GLU A 275 29.40 -6.55 20.46
N LEU A 276 29.79 -6.12 19.26
CA LEU A 276 30.55 -6.94 18.33
C LEU A 276 32.04 -6.89 18.68
N GLY A 277 32.54 -7.90 19.40
CA GLY A 277 33.95 -7.92 19.84
C GLY A 277 34.99 -7.93 18.71
N TYR A 278 34.62 -8.30 17.48
CA TYR A 278 35.54 -8.33 16.33
C TYR A 278 35.86 -6.94 15.76
N ASP A 279 35.15 -5.89 16.18
CA ASP A 279 35.39 -4.53 15.71
C ASP A 279 36.31 -3.70 16.63
N ASN A 280 36.88 -4.31 17.68
CA ASN A 280 37.71 -3.66 18.70
C ASN A 280 37.02 -2.45 19.37
N GLY A 281 35.73 -2.54 19.66
CA GLY A 281 34.97 -1.46 20.29
C GLY A 281 34.68 -0.30 19.36
N LYS A 282 34.78 -0.51 18.04
CA LYS A 282 34.36 0.47 17.03
C LYS A 282 32.85 0.43 16.78
N GLY A 283 32.16 -0.56 17.35
CA GLY A 283 30.72 -0.74 17.32
C GLY A 283 30.17 -1.06 15.92
N PHE A 284 28.88 -1.44 15.90
CA PHE A 284 28.12 -1.63 14.67
C PHE A 284 28.23 -0.37 13.77
N ARG A 285 28.98 -0.48 12.66
CA ARG A 285 29.03 0.58 11.63
C ARG A 285 27.64 0.66 11.00
N CYS A 286 26.97 1.81 11.13
CA CYS A 286 25.66 2.00 10.51
C CYS A 286 25.72 1.63 9.03
N VAL A 287 24.91 0.66 8.59
CA VAL A 287 24.55 0.52 7.18
C VAL A 287 23.45 1.54 6.92
N CYS A 288 23.82 2.81 6.91
CA CYS A 288 22.92 3.92 6.61
C CYS A 288 22.78 3.99 5.07
N PRO A 289 21.63 3.64 4.46
CA PRO A 289 21.51 3.60 3.00
C PRO A 289 21.47 5.00 2.38
N GLN A 290 21.29 6.04 3.20
CA GLN A 290 21.10 7.43 2.78
C GLN A 290 21.88 8.33 3.73
N GLY A 291 23.01 8.87 3.25
CA GLY A 291 23.85 9.77 4.00
C GLY A 291 23.09 11.02 4.46
N GLY A 292 23.15 11.29 5.76
CA GLY A 292 23.05 12.62 6.37
C GLY A 292 21.72 13.39 6.35
N GLU A 293 20.80 13.13 5.43
CA GLU A 293 19.66 14.05 5.22
C GLU A 293 18.32 13.62 5.83
N SER A 294 18.21 12.41 6.38
CA SER A 294 17.08 12.08 7.26
C SER A 294 17.34 12.66 8.64
N GLY A 295 16.36 13.27 9.30
CA GLY A 295 16.45 13.83 10.66
C GLY A 295 16.78 12.85 11.80
N PHE A 296 17.41 11.72 11.48
CA PHE A 296 18.04 10.77 12.38
C PHE A 296 19.56 11.01 12.33
N THR A 297 20.10 11.71 13.33
CA THR A 297 21.54 11.93 13.47
C THR A 297 22.21 10.68 14.05
N CYS A 298 23.51 10.47 13.80
CA CYS A 298 24.31 9.40 14.42
C CYS A 298 24.32 9.42 15.97
N GLU A 299 23.86 10.53 16.56
CA GLU A 299 23.75 10.79 18.00
C GLU A 299 22.41 10.35 18.59
N SER A 300 21.38 10.16 17.76
CA SER A 300 20.04 9.70 18.15
C SER A 300 19.77 8.30 17.59
N ARG A 301 20.55 7.32 18.05
CA ARG A 301 20.47 5.93 17.57
C ARG A 301 19.18 5.26 18.07
N ASN A 302 18.29 4.88 17.18
CA ASN A 302 17.32 3.82 17.49
C ASN A 302 18.08 2.49 17.56
N LEU A 303 17.99 1.80 18.70
CA LEU A 303 18.57 0.48 18.87
C LEU A 303 17.90 -0.49 17.87
N ILE A 304 18.68 -1.02 16.93
CA ILE A 304 18.18 -2.03 15.99
C ILE A 304 18.21 -3.38 16.71
N MET A 305 17.03 -3.92 16.98
CA MET A 305 16.88 -5.25 17.58
C MET A 305 17.00 -6.31 16.47
N GLY A 306 17.85 -7.32 16.69
CA GLY A 306 17.86 -8.51 15.82
C GLY A 306 16.54 -9.29 15.93
N THR A 307 16.16 -9.99 14.87
CA THR A 307 15.00 -10.88 14.85
C THR A 307 15.45 -12.31 14.55
N ALA A 308 14.92 -13.27 15.31
CA ALA A 308 15.10 -14.69 15.03
C ALA A 308 13.96 -15.15 14.11
N GLY A 309 14.27 -15.53 12.87
CA GLY A 309 13.25 -15.83 11.85
C GLY A 309 12.23 -16.89 12.28
N PHE A 310 12.65 -17.89 13.06
CA PHE A 310 11.75 -18.91 13.60
C PHE A 310 10.78 -18.37 14.66
N VAL A 311 11.17 -17.36 15.45
CA VAL A 311 10.27 -16.68 16.39
C VAL A 311 9.31 -15.78 15.63
N THR A 312 9.77 -15.04 14.62
CA THR A 312 8.89 -14.25 13.74
C THR A 312 7.87 -15.14 13.02
N GLY A 313 8.27 -16.33 12.57
CA GLY A 313 7.35 -17.33 12.03
C GLY A 313 6.28 -17.77 13.03
N ALA A 314 6.66 -17.99 14.30
CA ALA A 314 5.70 -18.34 15.36
C ALA A 314 4.64 -17.23 15.60
N PHE A 315 5.03 -15.95 15.55
CA PHE A 315 4.07 -14.84 15.58
C PHE A 315 3.09 -14.90 14.41
N GLY A 316 3.59 -15.13 13.19
CA GLY A 316 2.76 -15.27 11.99
C GLY A 316 1.74 -16.41 12.10
N PHE A 317 2.18 -17.60 12.54
CA PHE A 317 1.29 -18.74 12.73
C PHE A 317 0.25 -18.51 13.84
N ALA A 318 0.63 -17.85 14.94
CA ALA A 318 -0.31 -17.48 15.99
C ALA A 318 -1.38 -16.49 15.47
N ALA A 319 -0.99 -15.49 14.67
CA ALA A 319 -1.92 -14.54 14.06
C ALA A 319 -2.89 -15.24 13.08
N ALA A 320 -2.37 -16.13 12.23
CA ALA A 320 -3.19 -16.95 11.34
C ALA A 320 -4.18 -17.83 12.12
N GLY A 321 -3.74 -18.44 13.22
CA GLY A 321 -4.61 -19.23 14.09
C GLY A 321 -5.75 -18.42 14.71
N VAL A 322 -5.48 -17.18 15.15
CA VAL A 322 -6.54 -16.25 15.61
C VAL A 322 -7.51 -15.92 14.49
N ALA A 323 -6.99 -15.66 13.29
CA ALA A 323 -7.81 -15.34 12.14
C ALA A 323 -8.77 -16.48 11.76
N VAL A 324 -8.24 -17.69 11.62
CA VAL A 324 -9.05 -18.88 11.29
C VAL A 324 -10.12 -19.11 12.36
N ARG A 325 -9.77 -19.08 13.66
CA ARG A 325 -10.76 -19.26 14.74
C ARG A 325 -11.84 -18.19 14.75
N THR A 326 -11.48 -16.94 14.44
CA THR A 326 -12.45 -15.84 14.36
C THR A 326 -13.41 -16.05 13.20
N LEU A 327 -12.90 -16.43 12.02
CA LEU A 327 -13.72 -16.71 10.84
C LEU A 327 -14.68 -17.88 11.07
N LEU A 328 -14.21 -18.96 11.72
CA LEU A 328 -15.03 -20.13 12.04
C LEU A 328 -16.16 -19.86 13.04
N LYS A 329 -16.04 -18.82 13.89
CA LYS A 329 -17.11 -18.43 14.83
C LYS A 329 -18.19 -17.56 14.20
N SER A 330 -17.90 -16.99 13.03
CA SER A 330 -18.80 -16.10 12.28
C SER A 330 -19.51 -16.81 11.13
N ALA A 331 -19.25 -18.10 10.94
CA ALA A 331 -19.90 -18.99 9.98
C ALA A 331 -21.01 -19.79 10.66
#